data_AF-A0A519BWV3-F1
#
_entry.id   AF-A0A519BWV3-F1
#
_cell.length_a   1.000
_cell.length_b   1.000
_cell.length_c   1.000
_cell.angle_alpha   90.00
_cell.angle_beta   90.00
_cell.angle_gamma   90.00
#
_symmetry.space_group_name_H-M   'P 1'
#
loop_
_entity.id
_entity.type
_entity.pdbx_description
1 polymer ?
#
loop_
_entity_poly.entity_id
_entity_poly.type
_entity_poly.pdbx_seq_one_letter_code
_entity_poly.pdbx_strand_id
1 'polypeptide(L)'
;MHPRPFLLLLAVLMIPLAGCLNDDETNNTEEKELVKGCMDMDATNYDSTAEIDDGSCEYPEEECELVPYGHCSGEDLSGQDLSGMNLTEIDLSYADLSGANLSGANFHWADFADANLAGANLTGTTLYGVNLTGAFLYYANLERANLGHADLVGANLTGANLTDAYLMWTDFTDAIVTDTVFTDTYWYYSIWTDGETYDENPTITEEEPVEGCELVPYGHCSGEDLSGQDLTGMELSGIDLSYANLTGTTLYGANLTGANLYQADLTDAYLPFANLIDADLSNADLTGAYLGYTNLTGANLYDANLTGATLWYADLTNADFSNADLTGATLYDANLTGAILYDANLTGADLEFADLTGADLRYADLTGGVDLGHADLTGADLTGTDLSYADLTAAILESADFTGAIVTDAEFIDTYWYQTIWTDGVAYDENQA
;
A
#
# COMPACT_ATOMS: atom_id res chain seq x y z
N MET A 1 32.66 -55.93 -14.20
CA MET A 1 33.66 -54.88 -14.49
C MET A 1 32.90 -53.71 -15.10
N HIS A 2 32.92 -52.54 -14.46
CA HIS A 2 32.54 -51.27 -15.07
C HIS A 2 33.42 -50.97 -16.31
N PRO A 3 32.95 -50.18 -17.31
CA PRO A 3 32.61 -48.75 -17.15
C PRO A 3 31.40 -48.20 -17.95
N ARG A 4 30.98 -46.96 -17.63
CA ARG A 4 30.17 -46.02 -18.45
C ARG A 4 31.05 -45.36 -19.54
N PRO A 5 30.53 -44.76 -20.65
CA PRO A 5 29.94 -43.39 -20.73
C PRO A 5 28.66 -43.31 -21.65
N PHE A 6 27.70 -42.39 -21.50
CA PHE A 6 27.61 -40.94 -21.86
C PHE A 6 27.68 -40.61 -23.38
N LEU A 7 26.56 -40.11 -23.95
CA LEU A 7 26.44 -38.93 -24.86
C LEU A 7 24.94 -38.78 -25.27
N LEU A 8 24.21 -37.75 -24.80
CA LEU A 8 24.14 -36.34 -25.24
C LEU A 8 23.11 -36.14 -26.38
N LEU A 9 21.92 -35.68 -25.99
CA LEU A 9 20.88 -35.18 -26.89
C LEU A 9 21.08 -33.67 -27.07
N LEU A 10 20.90 -33.26 -28.31
CA LEU A 10 21.04 -31.93 -28.89
C LEU A 10 20.24 -30.86 -28.13
N ALA A 11 20.89 -29.81 -27.64
CA ALA A 11 20.26 -28.54 -27.30
C ALA A 11 20.60 -27.53 -28.41
N VAL A 12 19.56 -27.04 -29.08
CA VAL A 12 19.62 -25.92 -30.02
C VAL A 12 19.62 -24.65 -29.17
N LEU A 13 20.75 -23.93 -29.17
CA LEU A 13 20.82 -22.57 -28.64
C LEU A 13 19.93 -21.67 -29.52
N MET A 14 18.89 -21.08 -28.92
CA MET A 14 18.35 -19.80 -29.39
C MET A 14 19.14 -18.70 -28.69
N ILE A 15 19.63 -17.77 -29.51
CA ILE A 15 20.26 -16.51 -29.12
C ILE A 15 19.14 -15.46 -29.10
N PRO A 16 19.03 -14.60 -28.08
CA PRO A 16 18.39 -13.30 -28.25
C PRO A 16 19.44 -12.28 -28.72
N LEU A 17 19.02 -11.52 -29.73
CA LEU A 17 19.73 -10.40 -30.32
C LEU A 17 19.47 -9.15 -29.46
N ALA A 18 20.53 -8.53 -28.96
CA ALA A 18 20.66 -7.07 -28.84
C ALA A 18 22.18 -6.78 -28.88
N GLY A 19 22.75 -5.89 -29.69
CA GLY A 19 22.13 -4.77 -30.36
C GLY A 19 22.83 -3.45 -30.01
N CYS A 20 24.16 -3.40 -29.88
CA CYS A 20 24.93 -2.17 -30.05
C CYS A 20 26.21 -2.45 -30.86
N LEU A 21 26.13 -1.99 -32.11
CA LEU A 21 27.12 -1.68 -33.15
C LEU A 21 28.61 -1.93 -32.89
N ASN A 22 29.20 -2.72 -33.81
CA ASN A 22 30.61 -2.68 -34.21
C ASN A 22 30.97 -1.35 -34.91
N ASP A 23 32.18 -0.86 -34.65
CA ASP A 23 33.18 -0.28 -35.58
C ASP A 23 34.49 -0.30 -34.75
N ASP A 24 35.61 -0.95 -35.07
CA ASP A 24 36.28 -1.22 -36.34
C ASP A 24 37.13 -2.51 -36.22
N GLU A 25 37.11 -3.34 -37.25
CA GLU A 25 38.22 -4.26 -37.52
C GLU A 25 39.45 -3.45 -37.98
N THR A 26 40.61 -3.56 -37.32
CA THR A 26 41.90 -3.66 -38.03
C THR A 26 43.00 -4.32 -37.18
N ASN A 27 43.32 -5.55 -37.53
CA ASN A 27 44.67 -6.04 -37.86
C ASN A 27 45.85 -5.72 -36.91
N ASN A 28 46.46 -6.82 -36.41
CA ASN A 28 47.90 -7.12 -36.45
C ASN A 28 48.65 -7.19 -35.10
N THR A 29 49.20 -8.40 -34.86
CA THR A 29 50.41 -8.79 -34.09
C THR A 29 50.72 -8.24 -32.68
N GLU A 30 51.03 -9.22 -31.82
CA GLU A 30 51.83 -9.16 -30.58
C GLU A 30 51.15 -8.62 -29.31
N GLU A 31 51.43 -9.35 -28.23
CA GLU A 31 50.95 -9.19 -26.85
C GLU A 31 49.48 -9.55 -26.59
N LYS A 32 49.27 -10.71 -25.95
CA LYS A 32 48.09 -10.92 -25.10
C LYS A 32 48.15 -9.82 -24.05
N GLU A 33 47.41 -8.73 -24.28
CA GLU A 33 47.19 -7.73 -23.26
C GLU A 33 46.62 -8.41 -22.02
N LEU A 34 47.25 -8.10 -20.89
CA LEU A 34 46.75 -8.42 -19.57
C LEU A 34 45.43 -7.66 -19.40
N VAL A 35 44.30 -8.35 -19.46
CA VAL A 35 43.02 -7.84 -18.94
C VAL A 35 43.27 -7.53 -17.46
N LYS A 36 43.15 -6.26 -17.07
CA LYS A 36 43.51 -5.74 -15.75
C LYS A 36 42.31 -5.00 -15.19
N GLY A 37 41.89 -5.45 -14.02
CA GLY A 37 40.48 -5.48 -13.62
C GLY A 37 39.95 -4.30 -12.80
N CYS A 38 39.11 -4.67 -11.84
CA CYS A 38 37.97 -3.86 -11.42
C CYS A 38 38.27 -2.85 -10.35
N MET A 39 37.99 -1.58 -10.61
CA MET A 39 38.07 -0.53 -9.60
C MET A 39 36.74 -0.25 -8.90
N ASP A 40 35.69 -0.99 -9.25
CA ASP A 40 34.39 -0.93 -8.57
C ASP A 40 34.38 -1.83 -7.33
N MET A 41 34.12 -1.23 -6.17
CA MET A 41 34.14 -1.94 -4.87
C MET A 41 33.04 -3.01 -4.75
N ASP A 42 32.03 -2.96 -5.62
CA ASP A 42 30.90 -3.88 -5.63
C ASP A 42 31.16 -5.09 -6.55
N ALA A 43 32.26 -5.10 -7.32
CA ALA A 43 32.66 -6.24 -8.13
C ALA A 43 33.25 -7.37 -7.26
N THR A 44 32.83 -8.62 -7.52
CA THR A 44 33.40 -9.83 -6.89
C THR A 44 34.90 -10.01 -7.19
N ASN A 45 35.37 -9.45 -8.30
CA ASN A 45 36.76 -9.41 -8.71
C ASN A 45 37.42 -8.02 -8.54
N TYR A 46 36.94 -7.20 -7.59
CA TYR A 46 37.51 -5.91 -7.24
C TYR A 46 39.03 -5.98 -6.97
N ASP A 47 39.78 -5.11 -7.64
CA ASP A 47 41.20 -4.85 -7.49
C ASP A 47 41.48 -3.35 -7.43
N SER A 48 41.53 -2.81 -6.20
CA SER A 48 41.92 -1.42 -5.91
C SER A 48 43.30 -0.97 -6.44
N THR A 49 44.12 -1.90 -6.95
CA THR A 49 45.46 -1.63 -7.48
C THR A 49 45.53 -1.68 -9.02
N ALA A 50 44.39 -1.90 -9.68
CA ALA A 50 44.28 -1.77 -11.13
C ALA A 50 44.57 -0.33 -11.57
N GLU A 51 45.22 -0.18 -12.72
CA GLU A 51 45.62 1.14 -13.26
C GLU A 51 44.66 1.63 -14.36
N ILE A 52 43.79 0.75 -14.87
CA ILE A 52 42.79 1.01 -15.91
C ILE A 52 41.55 0.16 -15.59
N ASP A 53 40.36 0.75 -15.62
CA ASP A 53 39.09 0.02 -15.61
C ASP A 53 38.76 -0.37 -17.05
N ASP A 54 38.90 -1.67 -17.36
CA ASP A 54 38.67 -2.23 -18.69
C ASP A 54 37.26 -2.84 -18.87
N GLY A 55 36.36 -2.61 -17.90
CA GLY A 55 34.98 -3.10 -17.95
C GLY A 55 34.85 -4.63 -17.82
N SER A 56 35.88 -5.33 -17.35
CA SER A 56 35.88 -6.79 -17.16
C SER A 56 35.27 -7.27 -15.83
N CYS A 57 34.41 -6.45 -15.22
CA CYS A 57 33.92 -6.69 -13.85
C CYS A 57 32.84 -7.75 -13.73
N GLU A 58 33.09 -8.66 -12.79
CA GLU A 58 32.19 -9.73 -12.41
C GLU A 58 31.50 -9.27 -11.13
N TYR A 59 30.24 -8.86 -11.23
CA TYR A 59 29.43 -8.43 -10.10
C TYR A 59 28.70 -9.64 -9.48
N PRO A 60 28.37 -9.61 -8.17
CA PRO A 60 27.61 -10.69 -7.57
C PRO A 60 26.26 -10.81 -8.28
N GLU A 61 25.84 -12.04 -8.58
CA GLU A 61 24.47 -12.28 -9.00
C GLU A 61 23.57 -11.88 -7.82
N GLU A 62 22.72 -10.86 -8.00
CA GLU A 62 21.68 -10.56 -7.03
C GLU A 62 20.75 -11.78 -7.01
N GLU A 63 20.80 -12.56 -5.93
CA GLU A 63 19.89 -13.68 -5.75
C GLU A 63 18.47 -13.12 -5.58
N CYS A 64 17.53 -13.64 -6.35
CA CYS A 64 16.12 -13.28 -6.20
C CYS A 64 15.62 -13.53 -4.78
N GLU A 65 15.23 -12.43 -4.12
CA GLU A 65 14.59 -12.45 -2.82
C GLU A 65 13.17 -11.89 -2.95
N LEU A 66 12.16 -12.72 -2.67
CA LEU A 66 10.74 -12.37 -2.74
C LEU A 66 10.32 -11.55 -1.52
N VAL A 67 10.81 -10.33 -1.45
CA VAL A 67 10.56 -9.31 -0.41
C VAL A 67 10.24 -7.97 -1.09
N PRO A 68 9.68 -6.97 -0.36
CA PRO A 68 9.55 -5.63 -0.91
C PRO A 68 10.90 -5.09 -1.41
N TYR A 69 10.89 -4.36 -2.53
CA TYR A 69 12.08 -3.84 -3.22
C TYR A 69 13.10 -4.91 -3.68
N GLY A 70 12.71 -6.18 -3.73
CA GLY A 70 13.56 -7.26 -4.21
C GLY A 70 13.81 -7.22 -5.73
N HIS A 71 14.86 -7.91 -6.19
CA HIS A 71 15.19 -8.04 -7.61
C HIS A 71 15.12 -9.50 -8.06
N CYS A 72 14.08 -9.83 -8.82
CA CYS A 72 13.75 -11.18 -9.28
C CYS A 72 13.51 -11.21 -10.80
N SER A 73 14.13 -10.30 -11.53
CA SER A 73 13.99 -10.21 -12.99
C SER A 73 14.45 -11.50 -13.69
N GLY A 74 13.63 -12.03 -14.59
CA GLY A 74 13.94 -13.20 -15.41
C GLY A 74 13.83 -14.56 -14.70
N GLU A 75 13.42 -14.57 -13.43
CA GLU A 75 13.33 -15.79 -12.63
C GLU A 75 12.16 -16.69 -13.02
N ASP A 76 12.32 -18.01 -12.80
CA ASP A 76 11.25 -18.99 -12.97
C ASP A 76 10.47 -19.18 -11.67
N LEU A 77 9.34 -18.49 -11.58
CA LEU A 77 8.38 -18.54 -10.48
C LEU A 77 7.08 -19.25 -10.92
N SER A 78 7.13 -20.05 -11.99
CA SER A 78 5.94 -20.66 -12.58
C SER A 78 5.26 -21.63 -11.60
N GLY A 79 3.93 -21.49 -11.46
CA GLY A 79 3.13 -22.30 -10.55
C GLY A 79 3.42 -22.13 -9.06
N GLN A 80 4.23 -21.15 -8.65
CA GLN A 80 4.52 -20.89 -7.24
C GLN A 80 3.31 -20.30 -6.51
N ASP A 81 3.25 -20.48 -5.19
CA ASP A 81 2.26 -19.86 -4.33
C ASP A 81 2.85 -18.64 -3.62
N LEU A 82 2.48 -17.46 -4.10
CA LEU A 82 2.89 -16.15 -3.60
C LEU A 82 1.68 -15.38 -3.02
N SER A 83 0.60 -16.09 -2.69
CA SER A 83 -0.63 -15.48 -2.22
C SER A 83 -0.44 -14.71 -0.91
N GLY A 84 -1.02 -13.51 -0.83
CA GLY A 84 -0.96 -12.64 0.35
C GLY A 84 0.42 -12.07 0.67
N MET A 85 1.43 -12.28 -0.17
CA MET A 85 2.77 -11.71 0.06
C MET A 85 2.76 -10.20 -0.15
N ASN A 86 3.58 -9.48 0.63
CA ASN A 86 3.91 -8.09 0.35
C ASN A 86 5.18 -8.03 -0.49
N LEU A 87 5.01 -7.61 -1.74
CA LEU A 87 6.04 -7.51 -2.78
C LEU A 87 5.97 -6.12 -3.43
N THR A 88 5.74 -5.09 -2.60
CA THR A 88 5.78 -3.68 -3.01
C THR A 88 7.12 -3.35 -3.66
N GLU A 89 7.09 -2.66 -4.80
CA GLU A 89 8.26 -2.23 -5.57
C GLU A 89 9.23 -3.36 -5.98
N ILE A 90 8.80 -4.63 -5.95
CA ILE A 90 9.65 -5.72 -6.44
C ILE A 90 9.87 -5.62 -7.95
N ASP A 91 11.07 -5.95 -8.42
CA ASP A 91 11.37 -6.15 -9.83
C ASP A 91 11.15 -7.63 -10.21
N LEU A 92 10.09 -7.88 -10.96
CA LEU A 92 9.73 -9.16 -11.57
C LEU A 92 9.72 -9.05 -13.11
N SER A 93 10.44 -8.08 -13.68
CA SER A 93 10.53 -7.92 -15.13
C SER A 93 11.09 -9.20 -15.77
N TYR A 94 10.58 -9.60 -16.94
CA TYR A 94 10.96 -10.83 -17.64
C TYR A 94 10.73 -12.17 -16.88
N ALA A 95 10.20 -12.16 -15.66
CA ALA A 95 10.00 -13.37 -14.87
C ALA A 95 8.91 -14.29 -15.46
N ASP A 96 9.05 -15.60 -15.26
CA ASP A 96 7.99 -16.57 -15.58
C ASP A 96 7.14 -16.84 -14.35
N LEU A 97 5.94 -16.27 -14.32
CA LEU A 97 4.92 -16.44 -13.28
C LEU A 97 3.71 -17.25 -13.80
N SER A 98 3.88 -18.00 -14.89
CA SER A 98 2.76 -18.70 -15.51
C SER A 98 2.13 -19.71 -14.54
N GLY A 99 0.81 -19.62 -14.39
CA GLY A 99 0.02 -20.44 -13.47
C GLY A 99 0.31 -20.20 -11.98
N ALA A 100 1.10 -19.18 -11.60
CA ALA A 100 1.37 -18.86 -10.21
C ALA A 100 0.09 -18.41 -9.47
N ASN A 101 0.03 -18.68 -8.18
CA ASN A 101 -1.02 -18.16 -7.30
C ASN A 101 -0.54 -16.88 -6.63
N LEU A 102 -1.05 -15.74 -7.10
CA LEU A 102 -0.71 -14.40 -6.62
C LEU A 102 -1.85 -13.78 -5.80
N SER A 103 -2.93 -14.52 -5.53
CA SER A 103 -4.16 -13.94 -4.98
C SER A 103 -3.94 -13.18 -3.67
N GLY A 104 -4.50 -11.97 -3.58
CA GLY A 104 -4.39 -11.11 -2.39
C GLY A 104 -2.99 -10.55 -2.11
N ALA A 105 -2.01 -10.78 -2.97
CA ALA A 105 -0.67 -10.21 -2.81
C ALA A 105 -0.68 -8.69 -3.09
N ASN A 106 0.25 -7.98 -2.44
CA ASN A 106 0.48 -6.56 -2.65
C ASN A 106 1.71 -6.35 -3.55
N PHE A 107 1.49 -5.74 -4.71
CA PHE A 107 2.45 -5.41 -5.76
C PHE A 107 2.43 -3.92 -6.09
N HIS A 108 2.11 -3.07 -5.11
CA HIS A 108 2.14 -1.61 -5.29
C HIS A 108 3.49 -1.19 -5.91
N TRP A 109 3.45 -0.50 -7.05
CA TRP A 109 4.62 -0.04 -7.82
C TRP A 109 5.64 -1.11 -8.24
N ALA A 110 5.27 -2.39 -8.26
CA ALA A 110 6.16 -3.45 -8.76
C ALA A 110 6.39 -3.35 -10.28
N ASP A 111 7.49 -3.94 -10.74
CA ASP A 111 7.82 -4.06 -12.17
C ASP A 111 7.55 -5.48 -12.68
N PHE A 112 6.66 -5.62 -13.66
CA PHE A 112 6.33 -6.85 -14.37
C PHE A 112 6.54 -6.70 -15.88
N ALA A 113 7.35 -5.74 -16.33
CA ALA A 113 7.62 -5.53 -17.75
C ALA A 113 8.05 -6.83 -18.43
N ASP A 114 7.41 -7.17 -19.55
CA ASP A 114 7.66 -8.39 -20.33
C ASP A 114 7.50 -9.73 -19.56
N ALA A 115 6.94 -9.72 -18.34
CA ALA A 115 6.76 -10.93 -17.53
C ALA A 115 5.69 -11.88 -18.11
N ASN A 116 5.84 -13.18 -17.87
CA ASN A 116 4.87 -14.20 -18.27
C ASN A 116 3.90 -14.54 -17.13
N LEU A 117 2.68 -14.01 -17.19
CA LEU A 117 1.61 -14.21 -16.22
C LEU A 117 0.50 -15.14 -16.74
N ALA A 118 0.79 -15.94 -17.78
CA ALA A 118 -0.23 -16.77 -18.43
C ALA A 118 -0.91 -17.73 -17.44
N GLY A 119 -2.22 -17.62 -17.29
CA GLY A 119 -3.04 -18.44 -16.39
C GLY A 119 -2.80 -18.21 -14.90
N ALA A 120 -2.05 -17.16 -14.52
CA ALA A 120 -1.83 -16.83 -13.11
C ALA A 120 -3.14 -16.38 -12.42
N ASN A 121 -3.23 -16.63 -11.11
CA ASN A 121 -4.35 -16.18 -10.28
C ASN A 121 -3.97 -14.90 -9.53
N LEU A 122 -4.43 -13.75 -10.01
CA LEU A 122 -4.25 -12.42 -9.43
C LEU A 122 -5.50 -11.91 -8.71
N THR A 123 -6.42 -12.80 -8.31
CA THR A 123 -7.68 -12.40 -7.67
C THR A 123 -7.41 -11.53 -6.44
N GLY A 124 -8.04 -10.36 -6.35
CA GLY A 124 -7.93 -9.46 -5.20
C GLY A 124 -6.54 -8.89 -4.95
N THR A 125 -5.66 -8.85 -5.95
CA THR A 125 -4.30 -8.29 -5.81
C THR A 125 -4.31 -6.75 -5.81
N THR A 126 -3.34 -6.16 -5.11
CA THR A 126 -3.05 -4.73 -5.24
C THR A 126 -1.94 -4.55 -6.27
N LEU A 127 -2.29 -4.01 -7.43
CA LEU A 127 -1.41 -3.75 -8.59
C LEU A 127 -1.37 -2.23 -8.90
N TYR A 128 -1.54 -1.39 -7.87
CA TYR A 128 -1.58 0.05 -8.05
C TYR A 128 -0.23 0.58 -8.54
N GLY A 129 -0.24 1.32 -9.66
CA GLY A 129 0.94 1.89 -10.31
C GLY A 129 1.96 0.85 -10.80
N VAL A 130 1.54 -0.40 -10.99
CA VAL A 130 2.42 -1.48 -11.48
C VAL A 130 2.84 -1.22 -12.94
N ASN A 131 4.08 -1.58 -13.28
CA ASN A 131 4.52 -1.63 -14.68
C ASN A 131 4.23 -3.03 -15.26
N LEU A 132 3.31 -3.13 -16.21
CA LEU A 132 2.95 -4.35 -16.94
C LEU A 132 3.21 -4.19 -18.46
N THR A 133 4.02 -3.22 -18.88
CA THR A 133 4.33 -2.98 -20.29
C THR A 133 4.84 -4.28 -20.94
N GLY A 134 4.22 -4.69 -22.06
CA GLY A 134 4.60 -5.89 -22.81
C GLY A 134 4.29 -7.24 -22.14
N ALA A 135 3.72 -7.25 -20.92
CA ALA A 135 3.50 -8.48 -20.16
C ALA A 135 2.48 -9.43 -20.82
N PHE A 136 2.60 -10.73 -20.52
CA PHE A 136 1.76 -11.79 -21.08
C PHE A 136 0.74 -12.32 -20.06
N LEU A 137 -0.50 -11.81 -20.09
CA LEU A 137 -1.59 -12.16 -19.17
C LEU A 137 -2.63 -13.11 -19.77
N TYR A 138 -2.25 -14.00 -20.68
CA TYR A 138 -3.18 -14.94 -21.33
C TYR A 138 -3.99 -15.73 -20.30
N TYR A 139 -5.31 -15.62 -20.32
CA TYR A 139 -6.21 -16.33 -19.39
C TYR A 139 -5.90 -16.12 -17.90
N ALA A 140 -5.21 -15.03 -17.53
CA ALA A 140 -4.98 -14.69 -16.14
C ALA A 140 -6.29 -14.28 -15.46
N ASN A 141 -6.44 -14.58 -14.17
CA ASN A 141 -7.61 -14.16 -13.40
C ASN A 141 -7.27 -12.95 -12.54
N LEU A 142 -7.72 -11.76 -12.95
CA LEU A 142 -7.57 -10.49 -12.23
C LEU A 142 -8.89 -10.05 -11.57
N GLU A 143 -9.77 -11.00 -11.24
CA GLU A 143 -11.04 -10.68 -10.57
C GLU A 143 -10.79 -9.89 -9.28
N ARG A 144 -11.45 -8.73 -9.10
CA ARG A 144 -11.26 -7.82 -7.96
C ARG A 144 -9.83 -7.26 -7.78
N ALA A 145 -8.97 -7.32 -8.80
CA ALA A 145 -7.65 -6.73 -8.71
C ALA A 145 -7.71 -5.20 -8.84
N ASN A 146 -6.85 -4.48 -8.11
CA ASN A 146 -6.70 -3.03 -8.20
C ASN A 146 -5.51 -2.67 -9.09
N LEU A 147 -5.74 -2.30 -10.34
CA LEU A 147 -4.73 -1.84 -11.31
C LEU A 147 -4.74 -0.30 -11.51
N GLY A 148 -5.20 0.46 -10.50
CA GLY A 148 -5.19 1.93 -10.61
C GLY A 148 -3.79 2.45 -10.95
N HIS A 149 -3.65 3.36 -11.89
CA HIS A 149 -2.38 3.90 -12.40
C HIS A 149 -1.41 2.89 -13.04
N ALA A 150 -1.83 1.65 -13.31
CA ALA A 150 -0.97 0.66 -13.94
C ALA A 150 -0.67 1.00 -15.42
N ASP A 151 0.53 0.64 -15.88
CA ASP A 151 0.93 0.71 -17.28
C ASP A 151 0.81 -0.68 -17.93
N LEU A 152 -0.15 -0.87 -18.83
CA LEU A 152 -0.34 -2.10 -19.61
C LEU A 152 -0.01 -1.90 -21.09
N VAL A 153 0.86 -0.94 -21.43
CA VAL A 153 1.18 -0.62 -22.83
C VAL A 153 1.73 -1.85 -23.53
N GLY A 154 1.08 -2.27 -24.63
CA GLY A 154 1.46 -3.45 -25.40
C GLY A 154 1.27 -4.81 -24.71
N ALA A 155 0.67 -4.85 -23.51
CA ALA A 155 0.42 -6.09 -22.78
C ALA A 155 -0.62 -6.98 -23.50
N ASN A 156 -0.53 -8.30 -23.33
CA ASN A 156 -1.48 -9.23 -23.92
C ASN A 156 -2.41 -9.85 -22.87
N LEU A 157 -3.67 -9.40 -22.85
CA LEU A 157 -4.71 -9.84 -21.93
C LEU A 157 -5.69 -10.85 -22.56
N THR A 158 -5.29 -11.53 -23.64
CA THR A 158 -6.23 -12.42 -24.37
C THR A 158 -6.86 -13.46 -23.44
N GLY A 159 -8.20 -13.43 -23.33
CA GLY A 159 -8.96 -14.33 -22.46
C GLY A 159 -8.83 -14.08 -20.95
N ALA A 160 -8.17 -13.01 -20.52
CA ALA A 160 -8.06 -12.64 -19.11
C ALA A 160 -9.41 -12.23 -18.51
N ASN A 161 -9.56 -12.42 -17.20
CA ASN A 161 -10.76 -12.04 -16.46
C ASN A 161 -10.48 -10.83 -15.57
N LEU A 162 -11.08 -9.69 -15.87
CA LEU A 162 -11.03 -8.46 -15.05
C LEU A 162 -12.36 -8.16 -14.36
N THR A 163 -13.20 -9.19 -14.13
CA THR A 163 -14.48 -8.98 -13.44
C THR A 163 -14.27 -8.30 -12.09
N ASP A 164 -15.05 -7.26 -11.78
CA ASP A 164 -14.91 -6.46 -10.54
C ASP A 164 -13.53 -5.76 -10.36
N ALA A 165 -12.67 -5.68 -11.38
CA ALA A 165 -11.36 -5.03 -11.25
C ALA A 165 -11.45 -3.50 -11.30
N TYR A 166 -10.42 -2.82 -10.76
CA TYR A 166 -10.32 -1.36 -10.75
C TYR A 166 -9.16 -0.90 -11.64
N LEU A 167 -9.44 -0.02 -12.60
CA LEU A 167 -8.54 0.37 -13.70
C LEU A 167 -8.41 1.90 -13.83
N MET A 168 -8.64 2.69 -12.77
CA MET A 168 -8.57 4.15 -12.89
C MET A 168 -7.16 4.60 -13.26
N TRP A 169 -7.02 5.51 -14.23
CA TRP A 169 -5.73 6.00 -14.72
C TRP A 169 -4.81 4.92 -15.33
N THR A 170 -5.35 3.75 -15.68
CA THR A 170 -4.60 2.67 -16.31
C THR A 170 -4.35 2.96 -17.80
N ASP A 171 -3.16 2.65 -18.31
CA ASP A 171 -2.81 2.80 -19.72
C ASP A 171 -2.83 1.45 -20.45
N PHE A 172 -3.76 1.27 -21.39
CA PHE A 172 -3.86 0.09 -22.26
C PHE A 172 -3.37 0.35 -23.68
N THR A 173 -2.63 1.43 -23.96
CA THR A 173 -2.18 1.76 -25.32
C THR A 173 -1.51 0.55 -25.99
N ASP A 174 -1.94 0.19 -27.20
CA ASP A 174 -1.43 -0.99 -27.95
C ASP A 174 -1.63 -2.36 -27.26
N ALA A 175 -2.36 -2.46 -26.13
CA ALA A 175 -2.65 -3.72 -25.48
C ALA A 175 -3.60 -4.61 -26.31
N ILE A 176 -3.47 -5.93 -26.15
CA ILE A 176 -4.32 -6.92 -26.81
C ILE A 176 -5.37 -7.42 -25.81
N VAL A 177 -6.62 -6.98 -25.97
CA VAL A 177 -7.75 -7.32 -25.07
C VAL A 177 -8.78 -8.28 -25.70
N THR A 178 -8.33 -9.16 -26.59
CA THR A 178 -9.24 -10.09 -27.30
C THR A 178 -9.83 -11.12 -26.33
N ASP A 179 -11.15 -11.30 -26.33
CA ASP A 179 -11.85 -12.21 -25.42
C ASP A 179 -11.63 -11.92 -23.92
N THR A 180 -11.11 -10.74 -23.58
CA THR A 180 -10.95 -10.29 -22.20
C THR A 180 -12.31 -9.95 -21.60
N VAL A 181 -12.55 -10.37 -20.36
CA VAL A 181 -13.81 -10.15 -19.64
C VAL A 181 -13.68 -8.90 -18.78
N PHE A 182 -14.52 -7.89 -19.03
CA PHE A 182 -14.59 -6.63 -18.27
C PHE A 182 -15.94 -6.44 -17.57
N THR A 183 -16.59 -7.53 -17.14
CA THR A 183 -17.88 -7.48 -16.44
C THR A 183 -17.72 -6.74 -15.11
N ASP A 184 -18.54 -5.72 -14.85
CA ASP A 184 -18.48 -4.97 -13.58
C ASP A 184 -17.06 -4.41 -13.28
N THR A 185 -16.26 -4.13 -14.31
CA THR A 185 -14.93 -3.52 -14.16
C THR A 185 -15.06 -2.00 -14.12
N TYR A 186 -14.31 -1.36 -13.23
CA TYR A 186 -14.33 0.09 -13.01
C TYR A 186 -13.13 0.74 -13.68
N TRP A 187 -13.35 1.79 -14.49
CA TRP A 187 -12.28 2.57 -15.10
C TRP A 187 -12.69 4.04 -15.22
N TYR A 188 -11.71 4.94 -15.12
CA TYR A 188 -11.89 6.39 -15.22
C TYR A 188 -10.53 7.01 -15.58
N TYR A 189 -10.49 7.94 -16.54
CA TYR A 189 -9.24 8.46 -17.11
C TYR A 189 -8.27 7.38 -17.61
N SER A 190 -8.79 6.21 -18.00
CA SER A 190 -7.97 5.12 -18.52
C SER A 190 -7.75 5.33 -20.02
N ILE A 191 -6.50 5.19 -20.45
CA ILE A 191 -6.14 5.22 -21.87
C ILE A 191 -6.40 3.82 -22.42
N TRP A 192 -7.11 3.71 -23.54
CA TRP A 192 -7.46 2.42 -24.12
C TRP A 192 -6.55 2.04 -25.29
N THR A 193 -6.80 0.87 -25.88
CA THR A 193 -5.91 0.23 -26.86
C THR A 193 -5.63 1.05 -28.13
N ASP A 194 -6.46 2.05 -28.43
CA ASP A 194 -6.26 2.99 -29.53
C ASP A 194 -5.56 4.31 -29.13
N GLY A 195 -5.15 4.42 -27.87
CA GLY A 195 -4.44 5.58 -27.32
C GLY A 195 -5.35 6.75 -26.94
N GLU A 196 -6.67 6.56 -26.96
CA GLU A 196 -7.64 7.57 -26.53
C GLU A 196 -8.13 7.26 -25.12
N THR A 197 -8.49 8.29 -24.37
CA THR A 197 -9.11 8.14 -23.05
C THR A 197 -10.62 7.98 -23.21
N TYR A 198 -11.15 6.89 -22.65
CA TYR A 198 -12.59 6.69 -22.56
C TYR A 198 -13.01 6.66 -21.10
N ASP A 199 -13.75 7.68 -20.69
CA ASP A 199 -14.39 7.72 -19.36
C ASP A 199 -15.70 6.92 -19.35
N GLU A 200 -16.08 6.30 -20.48
CA GLU A 200 -17.26 5.44 -20.63
C GLU A 200 -16.96 4.27 -21.59
N ASN A 201 -17.55 3.10 -21.35
CA ASN A 201 -17.35 1.89 -22.17
C ASN A 201 -17.65 2.12 -23.66
N PRO A 202 -16.69 2.02 -24.60
CA PRO A 202 -17.03 1.94 -26.00
C PRO A 202 -17.54 0.52 -26.30
N THR A 203 -18.85 0.32 -26.11
CA THR A 203 -19.72 -0.75 -26.62
C THR A 203 -19.69 -2.15 -25.97
N ILE A 204 -20.58 -2.37 -25.00
CA ILE A 204 -21.43 -3.59 -24.94
C ILE A 204 -22.86 -3.21 -24.51
N THR A 205 -23.74 -3.13 -25.51
CA THR A 205 -25.23 -3.19 -25.46
C THR A 205 -25.99 -2.35 -24.42
N GLU A 206 -26.61 -1.29 -24.92
CA GLU A 206 -27.92 -0.73 -24.53
C GLU A 206 -28.52 -1.18 -23.19
N GLU A 207 -28.02 -0.65 -22.09
CA GLU A 207 -28.89 0.08 -21.17
C GLU A 207 -28.32 1.49 -21.07
N GLU A 208 -29.20 2.49 -21.13
CA GLU A 208 -28.79 3.89 -21.01
C GLU A 208 -27.91 4.04 -19.75
N PRO A 209 -26.83 4.83 -19.78
CA PRO A 209 -26.12 5.15 -18.55
C PRO A 209 -27.17 5.72 -17.60
N VAL A 210 -27.37 5.07 -16.46
CA VAL A 210 -28.20 5.64 -15.42
C VAL A 210 -27.43 6.88 -14.96
N GLU A 211 -27.76 8.05 -15.52
CA GLU A 211 -27.31 9.32 -14.98
C GLU A 211 -27.76 9.36 -13.50
N GLY A 212 -26.82 9.10 -12.58
CA GLY A 212 -27.00 9.24 -11.14
C GLY A 212 -26.25 8.21 -10.31
N CYS A 213 -25.93 8.60 -9.07
CA CYS A 213 -25.42 7.71 -8.02
C CYS A 213 -26.26 6.44 -7.86
N GLU A 214 -25.64 5.27 -8.05
CA GLU A 214 -26.20 3.98 -7.65
C GLU A 214 -25.46 3.48 -6.40
N LEU A 215 -26.18 3.40 -5.28
CA LEU A 215 -25.64 2.96 -3.98
C LEU A 215 -25.53 1.44 -3.92
N VAL A 216 -24.54 0.90 -4.63
CA VAL A 216 -24.17 -0.52 -4.70
C VAL A 216 -22.66 -0.66 -4.45
N PRO A 217 -22.16 -1.88 -4.16
CA PRO A 217 -20.72 -2.11 -4.08
C PRO A 217 -20.03 -1.62 -5.34
N TYR A 218 -18.92 -0.90 -5.16
CA TYR A 218 -18.13 -0.28 -6.24
C TYR A 218 -18.89 0.70 -7.14
N GLY A 219 -20.11 1.11 -6.77
CA GLY A 219 -20.85 2.15 -7.49
C GLY A 219 -20.10 3.49 -7.52
N HIS A 220 -20.46 4.37 -8.45
CA HIS A 220 -19.84 5.68 -8.59
C HIS A 220 -20.81 6.78 -8.17
N CYS A 221 -20.55 7.35 -7.00
CA CYS A 221 -21.33 8.39 -6.35
C CYS A 221 -20.46 9.60 -5.96
N SER A 222 -19.37 9.83 -6.70
CA SER A 222 -18.47 10.95 -6.45
C SER A 222 -19.19 12.29 -6.58
N GLY A 223 -19.00 13.18 -5.61
CA GLY A 223 -19.58 14.52 -5.58
C GLY A 223 -21.09 14.59 -5.31
N GLU A 224 -21.72 13.45 -5.02
CA GLU A 224 -23.18 13.35 -4.90
C GLU A 224 -23.68 13.84 -3.54
N ASP A 225 -24.89 14.41 -3.52
CA ASP A 225 -25.54 14.86 -2.29
C ASP A 225 -26.38 13.76 -1.67
N LEU A 226 -25.78 13.10 -0.68
CA LEU A 226 -26.38 12.03 0.11
C LEU A 226 -26.71 12.50 1.53
N SER A 227 -26.66 13.80 1.80
CA SER A 227 -26.83 14.34 3.15
C SER A 227 -28.14 13.88 3.82
N GLY A 228 -28.02 13.46 5.08
CA GLY A 228 -29.13 12.98 5.91
C GLY A 228 -29.78 11.68 5.45
N GLN A 229 -29.22 10.98 4.45
CA GLN A 229 -29.78 9.71 3.99
C GLN A 229 -29.56 8.58 5.00
N ASP A 230 -30.50 7.63 5.00
CA ASP A 230 -30.41 6.40 5.77
C ASP A 230 -29.86 5.28 4.89
N LEU A 231 -28.58 4.98 5.14
CA LEU A 231 -27.76 3.97 4.45
C LEU A 231 -27.45 2.80 5.40
N THR A 232 -28.27 2.60 6.43
CA THR A 232 -28.09 1.56 7.45
C THR A 232 -27.93 0.18 6.82
N GLY A 233 -26.82 -0.49 7.15
CA GLY A 233 -26.55 -1.87 6.75
C GLY A 233 -26.36 -2.09 5.23
N MET A 234 -26.14 -1.03 4.46
CA MET A 234 -25.90 -1.16 3.03
C MET A 234 -24.55 -1.81 2.75
N GLU A 235 -24.51 -2.62 1.68
CA GLU A 235 -23.27 -3.14 1.11
C GLU A 235 -22.76 -2.13 0.09
N LEU A 236 -21.69 -1.42 0.44
CA LEU A 236 -21.06 -0.32 -0.29
C LEU A 236 -19.54 -0.55 -0.39
N SER A 237 -19.08 -1.79 -0.34
CA SER A 237 -17.66 -2.10 -0.42
C SER A 237 -17.08 -1.58 -1.73
N GLY A 238 -15.95 -0.87 -1.67
CA GLY A 238 -15.27 -0.31 -2.84
C GLY A 238 -15.99 0.82 -3.56
N ILE A 239 -17.14 1.29 -3.05
CA ILE A 239 -17.89 2.38 -3.67
C ILE A 239 -17.02 3.65 -3.77
N ASP A 240 -17.18 4.41 -4.85
CA ASP A 240 -16.62 5.74 -4.96
C ASP A 240 -17.61 6.79 -4.43
N LEU A 241 -17.30 7.32 -3.25
CA LEU A 241 -17.96 8.43 -2.58
C LEU A 241 -17.03 9.64 -2.43
N SER A 242 -15.98 9.74 -3.25
CA SER A 242 -15.05 10.87 -3.21
C SER A 242 -15.80 12.18 -3.41
N TYR A 243 -15.45 13.22 -2.67
CA TYR A 243 -16.11 14.54 -2.70
C TYR A 243 -17.62 14.53 -2.39
N ALA A 244 -18.21 13.40 -2.00
CA ALA A 244 -19.64 13.30 -1.75
C ALA A 244 -20.02 14.06 -0.47
N ASN A 245 -21.23 14.61 -0.45
CA ASN A 245 -21.82 15.19 0.75
C ASN A 245 -22.59 14.10 1.50
N LEU A 246 -21.99 13.57 2.56
CA LEU A 246 -22.53 12.56 3.48
C LEU A 246 -22.92 13.16 4.83
N THR A 247 -23.08 14.49 4.92
CA THR A 247 -23.38 15.18 6.18
C THR A 247 -24.62 14.61 6.86
N GLY A 248 -24.49 14.25 8.14
CA GLY A 248 -25.60 13.69 8.94
C GLY A 248 -26.19 12.39 8.41
N THR A 249 -25.51 11.67 7.51
CA THR A 249 -25.97 10.36 7.02
C THR A 249 -25.98 9.31 8.14
N THR A 250 -26.85 8.32 8.00
CA THR A 250 -26.86 7.14 8.88
C THR A 250 -26.26 5.95 8.13
N LEU A 251 -25.04 5.56 8.51
CA LEU A 251 -24.29 4.42 7.96
C LEU A 251 -24.15 3.29 8.99
N TYR A 252 -25.07 3.21 9.96
CA TYR A 252 -25.03 2.19 11.01
C TYR A 252 -24.89 0.79 10.42
N GLY A 253 -23.81 0.08 10.77
CA GLY A 253 -23.56 -1.28 10.30
C GLY A 253 -23.35 -1.42 8.78
N ALA A 254 -23.15 -0.32 8.04
CA ALA A 254 -22.87 -0.38 6.60
C ALA A 254 -21.47 -0.98 6.34
N ASN A 255 -21.33 -1.67 5.22
CA ASN A 255 -20.04 -2.19 4.75
C ASN A 255 -19.47 -1.26 3.68
N LEU A 256 -18.40 -0.56 4.02
CA LEU A 256 -17.64 0.39 3.22
C LEU A 256 -16.17 -0.06 3.08
N THR A 257 -15.91 -1.37 3.18
CA THR A 257 -14.56 -1.92 3.02
C THR A 257 -13.97 -1.47 1.69
N GLY A 258 -12.78 -0.85 1.71
CA GLY A 258 -12.09 -0.34 0.54
C GLY A 258 -12.80 0.80 -0.20
N ALA A 259 -13.83 1.42 0.40
CA ALA A 259 -14.52 2.54 -0.23
C ALA A 259 -13.59 3.75 -0.38
N ASN A 260 -13.77 4.50 -1.46
CA ASN A 260 -13.11 5.79 -1.67
C ASN A 260 -14.00 6.91 -1.10
N LEU A 261 -13.56 7.53 -0.02
CA LEU A 261 -14.18 8.67 0.67
C LEU A 261 -13.26 9.89 0.64
N TYR A 262 -12.33 9.95 -0.31
CA TYR A 262 -11.40 11.06 -0.48
C TYR A 262 -12.14 12.41 -0.54
N GLN A 263 -11.79 13.35 0.34
CA GLN A 263 -12.45 14.67 0.44
C GLN A 263 -13.98 14.64 0.62
N ALA A 264 -14.56 13.53 1.07
CA ALA A 264 -15.98 13.47 1.38
C ALA A 264 -16.30 14.29 2.64
N ASP A 265 -17.50 14.86 2.70
CA ASP A 265 -18.02 15.56 3.88
C ASP A 265 -18.93 14.62 4.68
N LEU A 266 -18.38 14.05 5.76
CA LEU A 266 -19.06 13.21 6.74
C LEU A 266 -19.39 13.96 8.04
N THR A 267 -19.47 15.29 8.01
CA THR A 267 -19.80 16.08 9.21
C THR A 267 -21.08 15.56 9.87
N ASP A 268 -21.04 15.33 11.19
CA ASP A 268 -22.14 14.78 11.99
C ASP A 268 -22.70 13.42 11.51
N ALA A 269 -22.01 12.69 10.63
CA ALA A 269 -22.46 11.38 10.15
C ALA A 269 -22.48 10.32 11.29
N TYR A 270 -23.37 9.34 11.17
CA TYR A 270 -23.59 8.29 12.17
C TYR A 270 -23.18 6.92 11.62
N LEU A 271 -21.95 6.50 11.90
CA LEU A 271 -21.32 5.27 11.42
C LEU A 271 -21.11 4.14 12.46
N PRO A 272 -21.76 4.06 13.64
CA PRO A 272 -21.46 2.97 14.56
C PRO A 272 -21.62 1.58 13.96
N PHE A 273 -20.68 0.68 14.27
CA PHE A 273 -20.58 -0.69 13.73
C PHE A 273 -20.39 -0.79 12.21
N ALA A 274 -20.16 0.32 11.50
CA ALA A 274 -19.79 0.26 10.09
C ALA A 274 -18.40 -0.39 9.91
N ASN A 275 -18.17 -0.95 8.72
CA ASN A 275 -16.90 -1.54 8.34
C ASN A 275 -16.23 -0.69 7.26
N LEU A 276 -15.12 -0.04 7.59
CA LEU A 276 -14.29 0.82 6.75
C LEU A 276 -12.85 0.29 6.67
N ILE A 277 -12.65 -1.04 6.76
CA ILE A 277 -11.34 -1.66 6.54
C ILE A 277 -10.77 -1.17 5.21
N ASP A 278 -9.52 -0.72 5.22
CA ASP A 278 -8.76 -0.23 4.06
C ASP A 278 -9.46 0.87 3.23
N ALA A 279 -10.43 1.59 3.82
CA ALA A 279 -11.10 2.70 3.14
C ALA A 279 -10.18 3.93 3.05
N ASP A 280 -10.30 4.69 1.96
CA ASP A 280 -9.59 5.96 1.79
C ASP A 280 -10.46 7.13 2.25
N LEU A 281 -10.20 7.66 3.43
CA LEU A 281 -10.81 8.84 4.03
C LEU A 281 -9.84 10.04 4.02
N SER A 282 -8.79 10.00 3.21
CA SER A 282 -7.81 11.08 3.23
C SER A 282 -8.46 12.41 2.84
N ASN A 283 -8.09 13.47 3.55
CA ASN A 283 -8.67 14.81 3.43
C ASN A 283 -10.20 14.91 3.66
N ALA A 284 -10.86 13.88 4.22
CA ALA A 284 -12.29 13.92 4.51
C ALA A 284 -12.60 14.80 5.73
N ASP A 285 -13.81 15.38 5.76
CA ASP A 285 -14.32 16.10 6.93
C ASP A 285 -15.24 15.18 7.75
N LEU A 286 -14.76 14.72 8.90
CA LEU A 286 -15.49 13.92 9.89
C LEU A 286 -15.81 14.73 11.15
N THR A 287 -15.87 16.06 11.06
CA THR A 287 -16.17 16.92 12.22
C THR A 287 -17.45 16.44 12.93
N GLY A 288 -17.34 16.14 14.22
CA GLY A 288 -18.47 15.68 15.03
C GLY A 288 -19.07 14.31 14.65
N ALA A 289 -18.46 13.55 13.73
CA ALA A 289 -18.97 12.26 13.30
C ALA A 289 -18.96 11.23 14.45
N TYR A 290 -19.93 10.32 14.42
CA TYR A 290 -20.09 9.24 15.40
C TYR A 290 -19.59 7.90 14.81
N LEU A 291 -18.41 7.45 15.25
CA LEU A 291 -17.67 6.29 14.74
C LEU A 291 -17.47 5.20 15.82
N GLY A 292 -18.35 5.18 16.84
CA GLY A 292 -18.22 4.22 17.94
C GLY A 292 -18.38 2.77 17.49
N TYR A 293 -17.50 1.87 17.93
CA TYR A 293 -17.44 0.47 17.48
C TYR A 293 -17.24 0.26 15.96
N THR A 294 -16.84 1.28 15.22
CA THR A 294 -16.55 1.18 13.79
C THR A 294 -15.23 0.43 13.58
N ASN A 295 -15.13 -0.38 12.53
CA ASN A 295 -13.86 -0.99 12.11
C ASN A 295 -13.22 -0.13 11.02
N LEU A 296 -12.04 0.40 11.30
CA LEU A 296 -11.23 1.29 10.46
C LEU A 296 -9.80 0.71 10.32
N THR A 297 -9.65 -0.62 10.48
CA THR A 297 -8.35 -1.28 10.34
C THR A 297 -7.73 -0.94 8.98
N GLY A 298 -6.50 -0.42 8.97
CA GLY A 298 -5.79 -0.06 7.74
C GLY A 298 -6.37 1.12 6.97
N ALA A 299 -7.39 1.81 7.49
CA ALA A 299 -7.99 2.96 6.82
C ALA A 299 -6.99 4.12 6.68
N ASN A 300 -7.04 4.82 5.56
CA ASN A 300 -6.24 6.01 5.31
C ASN A 300 -7.03 7.26 5.72
N LEU A 301 -6.62 7.94 6.78
CA LEU A 301 -7.17 9.20 7.31
C LEU A 301 -6.15 10.34 7.23
N TYR A 302 -5.19 10.25 6.29
CA TYR A 302 -4.20 11.29 6.06
C TYR A 302 -4.85 12.66 5.84
N ASP A 303 -4.45 13.65 6.63
CA ASP A 303 -4.96 15.04 6.57
C ASP A 303 -6.49 15.16 6.75
N ALA A 304 -7.13 14.16 7.37
CA ALA A 304 -8.57 14.19 7.66
C ALA A 304 -8.88 15.08 8.87
N ASN A 305 -10.05 15.72 8.87
CA ASN A 305 -10.54 16.50 10.00
C ASN A 305 -11.53 15.69 10.84
N LEU A 306 -11.11 15.24 12.01
CA LEU A 306 -11.91 14.51 12.99
C LEU A 306 -12.23 15.36 14.24
N THR A 307 -12.23 16.69 14.12
CA THR A 307 -12.49 17.58 15.26
C THR A 307 -13.79 17.21 15.98
N GLY A 308 -13.70 16.87 17.27
CA GLY A 308 -14.83 16.48 18.10
C GLY A 308 -15.53 15.18 17.70
N ALA A 309 -14.95 14.36 16.82
CA ALA A 309 -15.50 13.07 16.44
C ALA A 309 -15.48 12.09 17.62
N THR A 310 -16.42 11.14 17.65
CA THR A 310 -16.52 10.13 18.72
C THR A 310 -16.17 8.75 18.19
N LEU A 311 -14.99 8.23 18.54
CA LEU A 311 -14.41 6.94 18.12
C LEU A 311 -14.28 5.91 19.26
N TRP A 312 -15.03 6.07 20.35
CA TRP A 312 -15.09 5.11 21.46
C TRP A 312 -15.23 3.64 20.99
N TYR A 313 -14.37 2.75 21.48
CA TYR A 313 -14.30 1.34 21.09
C TYR A 313 -14.11 1.05 19.58
N ALA A 314 -13.66 2.02 18.78
CA ALA A 314 -13.34 1.78 17.38
C ALA A 314 -12.08 0.90 17.24
N ASP A 315 -12.03 0.11 16.18
CA ASP A 315 -10.83 -0.62 15.77
C ASP A 315 -10.09 0.20 14.72
N LEU A 316 -8.98 0.82 15.12
CA LEU A 316 -8.12 1.71 14.34
C LEU A 316 -6.74 1.07 14.09
N THR A 317 -6.66 -0.26 14.19
CA THR A 317 -5.41 -1.00 14.04
C THR A 317 -4.75 -0.66 12.69
N ASN A 318 -3.48 -0.24 12.71
CA ASN A 318 -2.72 0.17 11.52
C ASN A 318 -3.35 1.29 10.66
N ALA A 319 -4.30 2.06 11.18
CA ALA A 319 -4.87 3.20 10.47
C ALA A 319 -3.84 4.34 10.35
N ASP A 320 -3.89 5.11 9.25
CA ASP A 320 -3.01 6.26 9.02
C ASP A 320 -3.73 7.58 9.30
N PHE A 321 -3.41 8.22 10.42
CA PHE A 321 -3.86 9.54 10.84
C PHE A 321 -2.79 10.63 10.64
N SER A 322 -1.80 10.42 9.77
CA SER A 322 -0.73 11.41 9.59
C SER A 322 -1.31 12.78 9.20
N ASN A 323 -0.90 13.84 9.92
CA ASN A 323 -1.42 15.21 9.80
C ASN A 323 -2.92 15.41 10.09
N ALA A 324 -3.63 14.41 10.61
CA ALA A 324 -5.06 14.54 10.89
C ALA A 324 -5.33 15.47 12.09
N ASP A 325 -6.49 16.13 12.07
CA ASP A 325 -6.97 16.95 13.19
C ASP A 325 -7.98 16.17 14.04
N LEU A 326 -7.55 15.66 15.18
CA LEU A 326 -8.37 14.98 16.19
C LEU A 326 -8.67 15.88 17.40
N THR A 327 -8.63 17.21 17.25
CA THR A 327 -8.89 18.15 18.35
C THR A 327 -10.19 17.82 19.07
N GLY A 328 -10.11 17.53 20.37
CA GLY A 328 -11.27 17.21 21.20
C GLY A 328 -12.02 15.93 20.84
N ALA A 329 -11.45 15.05 20.01
CA ALA A 329 -12.04 13.76 19.69
C ALA A 329 -12.07 12.82 20.91
N THR A 330 -13.03 11.89 20.94
CA THR A 330 -13.15 10.88 21.99
C THR A 330 -12.77 9.51 21.46
N LEU A 331 -11.62 8.99 21.87
CA LEU A 331 -11.06 7.67 21.54
C LEU A 331 -11.04 6.71 22.75
N TYR A 332 -11.90 6.95 23.75
CA TYR A 332 -12.05 6.09 24.93
C TYR A 332 -12.12 4.60 24.54
N ASP A 333 -11.23 3.76 25.09
CA ASP A 333 -11.18 2.30 24.88
C ASP A 333 -11.06 1.89 23.38
N ALA A 334 -10.54 2.79 22.52
CA ALA A 334 -10.28 2.49 21.12
C ALA A 334 -8.96 1.72 20.94
N ASN A 335 -8.89 0.88 19.90
CA ASN A 335 -7.70 0.12 19.56
C ASN A 335 -6.92 0.82 18.44
N LEU A 336 -5.84 1.51 18.77
CA LEU A 336 -4.89 2.17 17.86
C LEU A 336 -3.57 1.39 17.71
N THR A 337 -3.58 0.06 17.91
CA THR A 337 -2.36 -0.75 17.78
C THR A 337 -1.72 -0.53 16.40
N GLY A 338 -0.45 -0.12 16.38
CA GLY A 338 0.30 0.14 15.14
C GLY A 338 -0.22 1.30 14.28
N ALA A 339 -1.15 2.12 14.78
CA ALA A 339 -1.64 3.28 14.05
C ALA A 339 -0.54 4.33 13.85
N ILE A 340 -0.63 5.07 12.75
CA ILE A 340 0.31 6.14 12.41
C ILE A 340 -0.36 7.47 12.72
N LEU A 341 0.12 8.19 13.72
CA LEU A 341 -0.35 9.52 14.14
C LEU A 341 0.75 10.58 13.96
N TYR A 342 1.61 10.40 12.96
CA TYR A 342 2.71 11.31 12.66
C TYR A 342 2.19 12.74 12.42
N ASP A 343 2.68 13.72 13.18
CA ASP A 343 2.29 15.13 13.09
C ASP A 343 0.76 15.38 13.25
N ALA A 344 0.04 14.45 13.87
CA ALA A 344 -1.39 14.60 14.13
C ALA A 344 -1.67 15.59 15.28
N ASN A 345 -2.77 16.32 15.20
CA ASN A 345 -3.23 17.21 16.27
C ASN A 345 -4.27 16.49 17.13
N LEU A 346 -3.92 16.09 18.35
CA LEU A 346 -4.83 15.46 19.32
C LEU A 346 -5.20 16.42 20.46
N THR A 347 -5.09 17.73 20.28
CA THR A 347 -5.28 18.68 21.38
C THR A 347 -6.61 18.49 22.11
N GLY A 348 -6.54 18.26 23.42
CA GLY A 348 -7.70 18.02 24.29
C GLY A 348 -8.54 16.77 23.95
N ALA A 349 -7.99 15.82 23.19
CA ALA A 349 -8.63 14.52 22.95
C ALA A 349 -8.68 13.66 24.22
N ASP A 350 -9.65 12.75 24.27
CA ASP A 350 -9.82 11.75 25.32
C ASP A 350 -9.40 10.38 24.78
N LEU A 351 -8.29 9.85 25.27
CA LEU A 351 -7.73 8.53 24.95
C LEU A 351 -7.71 7.62 26.19
N GLU A 352 -8.58 7.86 27.18
CA GLU A 352 -8.62 7.03 28.38
C GLU A 352 -8.88 5.55 27.99
N PHE A 353 -8.09 4.62 28.53
CA PHE A 353 -8.10 3.19 28.21
C PHE A 353 -7.78 2.79 26.75
N ALA A 354 -7.33 3.71 25.90
CA ALA A 354 -6.98 3.37 24.52
C ALA A 354 -5.73 2.46 24.46
N ASP A 355 -5.70 1.57 23.47
CA ASP A 355 -4.53 0.73 23.16
C ASP A 355 -3.73 1.38 22.01
N LEU A 356 -2.59 1.98 22.32
CA LEU A 356 -1.65 2.58 21.39
C LEU A 356 -0.37 1.75 21.24
N THR A 357 -0.45 0.43 21.48
CA THR A 357 0.72 -0.46 21.37
C THR A 357 1.39 -0.31 20.00
N GLY A 358 2.68 0.05 19.99
CA GLY A 358 3.47 0.21 18.76
C GLY A 358 3.01 1.34 17.83
N ALA A 359 2.14 2.24 18.28
CA ALA A 359 1.70 3.38 17.48
C ALA A 359 2.85 4.40 17.26
N ASP A 360 2.83 5.07 16.12
CA ASP A 360 3.76 6.15 15.77
C ASP A 360 3.11 7.51 16.05
N LEU A 361 3.46 8.14 17.16
CA LEU A 361 2.97 9.48 17.57
C LEU A 361 4.03 10.58 17.36
N ARG A 362 5.03 10.34 16.50
CA ARG A 362 6.13 11.30 16.33
C ARG A 362 5.61 12.66 15.92
N TYR A 363 6.07 13.70 16.60
CA TYR A 363 5.70 15.10 16.41
C TYR A 363 4.20 15.42 16.60
N ALA A 364 3.39 14.49 17.10
CA ALA A 364 1.99 14.77 17.40
C ALA A 364 1.84 15.84 18.51
N ASP A 365 0.76 16.62 18.42
CA ASP A 365 0.37 17.60 19.44
C ASP A 365 -0.66 16.97 20.39
N LEU A 366 -0.22 16.58 21.59
CA LEU A 366 -1.06 16.05 22.67
C LEU A 366 -1.25 17.08 23.80
N THR A 367 -1.25 18.37 23.48
CA THR A 367 -1.47 19.43 24.46
C THR A 367 -2.95 19.66 24.77
N GLY A 368 -3.25 20.62 25.64
CA GLY A 368 -4.64 21.00 25.92
C GLY A 368 -5.36 20.10 26.93
N GLY A 369 -4.61 19.29 27.68
CA GLY A 369 -5.18 18.40 28.69
C GLY A 369 -5.70 17.09 28.11
N VAL A 370 -4.95 16.51 27.16
CA VAL A 370 -5.23 15.16 26.65
C VAL A 370 -5.25 14.15 27.79
N ASP A 371 -6.27 13.31 27.80
CA ASP A 371 -6.40 12.22 28.78
C ASP A 371 -5.86 10.92 28.17
N LEU A 372 -4.72 10.43 28.64
CA LEU A 372 -4.13 9.13 28.35
C LEU A 372 -4.23 8.21 29.56
N GLY A 373 -5.16 8.48 30.48
CA GLY A 373 -5.37 7.69 31.67
C GLY A 373 -5.60 6.22 31.32
N HIS A 374 -4.88 5.31 31.97
CA HIS A 374 -4.99 3.87 31.72
C HIS A 374 -4.68 3.41 30.28
N ALA A 375 -4.15 4.27 29.41
CA ALA A 375 -3.80 3.90 28.04
C ALA A 375 -2.58 2.97 28.01
N ASP A 376 -2.54 2.07 27.01
CA ASP A 376 -1.38 1.22 26.74
C ASP A 376 -0.54 1.83 25.61
N LEU A 377 0.62 2.38 25.92
CA LEU A 377 1.58 2.92 24.96
C LEU A 377 2.81 2.01 24.80
N THR A 378 2.65 0.71 25.05
CA THR A 378 3.77 -0.24 24.95
C THR A 378 4.42 -0.18 23.57
N GLY A 379 5.71 0.17 23.52
CA GLY A 379 6.48 0.27 22.27
C GLY A 379 6.08 1.41 21.34
N ALA A 380 5.25 2.35 21.78
CA ALA A 380 4.86 3.51 20.98
C ALA A 380 6.05 4.48 20.79
N ASP A 381 6.13 5.13 19.64
CA ASP A 381 7.12 6.16 19.33
C ASP A 381 6.51 7.55 19.53
N LEU A 382 6.91 8.23 20.62
CA LEU A 382 6.53 9.60 20.97
C LEU A 382 7.69 10.59 20.73
N THR A 383 8.57 10.31 19.77
CA THR A 383 9.71 11.20 19.49
C THR A 383 9.21 12.58 19.06
N GLY A 384 9.64 13.62 19.77
CA GLY A 384 9.31 15.01 19.44
C GLY A 384 7.86 15.43 19.69
N THR A 385 7.05 14.58 20.30
CA THR A 385 5.65 14.85 20.66
C THR A 385 5.54 15.93 21.75
N ASP A 386 4.51 16.78 21.71
CA ASP A 386 4.20 17.72 22.81
C ASP A 386 3.06 17.17 23.68
N LEU A 387 3.40 16.72 24.89
CA LEU A 387 2.49 16.19 25.91
C LEU A 387 2.25 17.21 27.04
N SER A 388 2.44 18.50 26.79
CA SER A 388 2.27 19.49 27.85
C SER A 388 0.86 19.46 28.44
N TYR A 389 0.77 19.31 29.75
CA TYR A 389 -0.48 19.14 30.52
C TYR A 389 -1.27 17.83 30.26
N ALA A 390 -0.69 16.85 29.57
CA ALA A 390 -1.35 15.56 29.37
C ALA A 390 -1.45 14.76 30.69
N ASP A 391 -2.54 14.01 30.86
CA ASP A 391 -2.73 13.08 31.98
C ASP A 391 -2.35 11.66 31.54
N LEU A 392 -1.25 11.10 32.06
CA LEU A 392 -0.82 9.72 31.82
C LEU A 392 -1.04 8.83 33.06
N THR A 393 -2.02 9.17 33.91
CA THR A 393 -2.31 8.44 35.14
C THR A 393 -2.56 6.97 34.83
N ALA A 394 -1.80 6.08 35.47
CA ALA A 394 -1.89 4.63 35.30
C ALA A 394 -1.72 4.12 33.86
N ALA A 395 -1.12 4.92 32.97
CA ALA A 395 -0.73 4.48 31.64
C ALA A 395 0.43 3.46 31.67
N ILE A 396 0.55 2.66 30.62
CA ILE A 396 1.63 1.68 30.42
C ILE A 396 2.57 2.24 29.35
N LEU A 397 3.84 2.45 29.68
CA LEU A 397 4.85 3.05 28.80
C LEU A 397 6.00 2.09 28.47
N GLU A 398 5.80 0.77 28.63
CA GLU A 398 6.86 -0.22 28.44
C GLU A 398 7.49 -0.10 27.05
N SER A 399 8.81 0.09 26.98
CA SER A 399 9.56 0.27 25.73
C SER A 399 9.11 1.45 24.85
N ALA A 400 8.30 2.38 25.36
CA ALA A 400 7.93 3.60 24.62
C ALA A 400 9.14 4.55 24.45
N ASP A 401 9.15 5.33 23.38
CA ASP A 401 10.22 6.29 23.08
C ASP A 401 9.74 7.75 23.17
N PHE A 402 10.20 8.48 24.18
CA PHE A 402 9.90 9.91 24.39
C PHE A 402 11.05 10.82 23.94
N THR A 403 11.98 10.36 23.10
CA THR A 403 13.15 11.15 22.71
C THR A 403 12.75 12.54 22.21
N GLY A 404 13.23 13.60 22.87
CA GLY A 404 12.92 14.97 22.49
C GLY A 404 11.46 15.42 22.69
N ALA A 405 10.61 14.59 23.32
CA ALA A 405 9.24 14.96 23.67
C ALA A 405 9.20 16.10 24.72
N ILE A 406 8.13 16.88 24.71
CA ILE A 406 7.87 17.94 25.70
C ILE A 406 6.85 17.41 26.71
N VAL A 407 7.23 17.29 27.98
CA VAL A 407 6.37 16.73 29.05
C VAL A 407 6.09 17.76 30.15
N THR A 408 6.03 19.04 29.79
CA THR A 408 5.87 20.12 30.77
C THR A 408 4.49 20.04 31.44
N ASP A 409 4.47 19.95 32.77
CA ASP A 409 3.23 19.83 33.56
C ASP A 409 2.36 18.60 33.22
N ALA A 410 2.93 17.58 32.57
CA ALA A 410 2.26 16.29 32.37
C ALA A 410 2.17 15.49 33.69
N GLU A 411 1.08 14.76 33.87
CA GLU A 411 0.84 13.94 35.06
C GLU A 411 1.20 12.47 34.81
N PHE A 412 2.03 11.88 35.70
CA PHE A 412 2.48 10.49 35.61
C PHE A 412 2.17 9.71 36.89
N ILE A 413 0.92 9.83 37.38
CA ILE A 413 0.51 9.21 38.65
C ILE A 413 0.24 7.72 38.42
N ASP A 414 0.88 6.83 39.20
CA ASP A 414 0.72 5.38 39.07
C ASP A 414 1.03 4.80 37.67
N THR A 415 1.71 5.57 36.81
CA THR A 415 2.16 5.16 35.47
C THR A 415 3.22 4.06 35.57
N TYR A 416 3.14 3.06 34.71
CA TYR A 416 4.11 1.97 34.61
C TYR A 416 5.09 2.22 33.47
N TRP A 417 6.40 2.09 33.72
CA TRP A 417 7.43 2.25 32.67
C TRP A 417 8.63 1.31 32.86
N TYR A 418 8.99 0.57 31.80
CA TYR A 418 10.10 -0.37 31.81
C TYR A 418 10.78 -0.31 30.45
N GLN A 419 12.12 -0.16 30.42
CA GLN A 419 12.88 0.08 29.18
C GLN A 419 12.40 1.28 28.35
N THR A 420 11.71 2.23 28.97
CA THR A 420 11.17 3.42 28.32
C THR A 420 12.31 4.41 28.06
N ILE A 421 12.44 4.88 26.82
CA ILE A 421 13.40 5.92 26.45
C ILE A 421 12.76 7.27 26.79
N TRP A 422 13.42 8.06 27.61
CA TRP A 422 12.89 9.35 28.06
C TRP A 422 13.41 10.50 27.20
N THR A 423 12.96 11.73 27.51
CA THR A 423 13.21 12.95 26.73
C THR A 423 14.68 13.25 26.41
N ASP A 424 15.63 12.73 27.20
CA ASP A 424 17.07 12.88 26.98
C ASP A 424 17.71 11.77 26.11
N GLY A 425 16.88 10.85 25.60
CA GLY A 425 17.29 9.72 24.76
C GLY A 425 17.88 8.55 25.54
N VAL A 426 17.71 8.50 26.86
CA VAL A 426 18.21 7.41 27.71
C VAL A 426 17.05 6.52 28.16
N ALA A 427 17.27 5.20 28.15
CA ALA A 427 16.32 4.23 28.67
C ALA A 427 16.37 4.15 30.21
N TYR A 428 15.21 4.20 30.85
CA TYR A 428 15.04 4.07 32.30
C TYR A 428 13.99 3.02 32.66
N ASP A 429 14.19 2.34 33.78
CA ASP A 429 13.18 1.49 34.42
C ASP A 429 12.54 2.21 35.63
N GLU A 430 11.36 1.79 36.11
CA GLU A 430 10.62 2.39 37.26
C GLU A 430 11.47 2.72 38.49
N ASN A 431 12.56 1.97 38.72
CA ASN A 431 13.43 2.15 39.88
C ASN A 431 14.58 3.15 39.67
N GLN A 432 14.64 3.82 38.50
CA GLN A 432 15.79 4.60 38.06
C GLN A 432 15.47 6.03 37.55
N ALA A 433 14.20 6.34 37.27
CA ALA A 433 13.74 7.62 36.70
C ALA A 433 13.34 8.64 37.77
#